data_AF-A0A2N6UDY8-F1
#
_entry.id   AF-A0A2N6UDY8-F1
#
_cell.length_a   1.000
_cell.length_b   1.000
_cell.length_c   1.000
_cell.angle_alpha   90.00
_cell.angle_beta   90.00
_cell.angle_gamma   90.00
#
_symmetry.space_group_name_H-M   'P 1'
#
loop_
_entity.id
_entity.type
_entity.pdbx_description
1 polymer ?
#
loop_
_entity_poly.entity_id
_entity_poly.type
_entity_poly.pdbx_seq_one_letter_code
_entity_poly.pdbx_strand_id
1 'polypeptide(L)'
;MEKFRWTLPDVIFLAFLAFLFGAVFMGAGVLYAFLVSVLTPFGLTPFANEILFGMWTIAAPVAGMLIPKVASALLGEVFAALAEMLYGSYFGAGVLISGLIQGLGTEAGFFVTKYKRYDTVTLIYGAIGTTVFSFAYEIFKFGYATYGIGMVVALFLVRFISVAFFGVFLTQKIVALFSSIQKQGIRMNQ
;
A
#
# COMPACT_ATOMS: atom_id res chain seq x y z
N MET A 1 -20.29 4.28 16.69
CA MET A 1 -19.27 3.72 17.61
C MET A 1 -18.71 2.38 17.15
N GLU A 2 -19.43 1.56 16.38
CA GLU A 2 -18.96 0.22 15.95
C GLU A 2 -17.66 0.17 15.13
N LYS A 3 -17.34 1.21 14.34
CA LYS A 3 -16.11 1.25 13.52
C LYS A 3 -14.83 1.48 14.33
N PHE A 4 -14.96 1.97 15.55
CA PHE A 4 -13.84 2.13 16.49
C PHE A 4 -13.63 0.90 17.37
N ARG A 5 -14.63 0.00 17.43
CA ARG A 5 -14.56 -1.21 18.25
C ARG A 5 -13.92 -2.33 17.45
N TRP A 6 -12.64 -2.57 17.72
CA TRP A 6 -11.90 -3.72 17.21
C TRP A 6 -12.27 -4.99 17.98
N THR A 7 -12.48 -6.09 17.26
CA THR A 7 -12.70 -7.41 17.84
C THR A 7 -11.42 -8.25 17.73
N LEU A 8 -11.31 -9.32 18.53
CA LEU A 8 -10.16 -10.22 18.46
C LEU A 8 -9.98 -10.83 17.05
N PRO A 9 -11.04 -11.30 16.35
CA PRO A 9 -10.93 -11.73 14.96
C PRO A 9 -10.39 -10.64 14.01
N ASP A 10 -10.78 -9.38 14.19
CA ASP A 10 -10.27 -8.28 13.36
C ASP A 10 -8.75 -8.13 13.51
N VAL A 11 -8.26 -8.18 14.75
CA VAL A 11 -6.82 -8.05 15.06
C VAL A 11 -6.02 -9.23 14.53
N ILE A 12 -6.52 -10.46 14.72
CA ILE A 12 -5.87 -11.67 14.20
C ILE A 12 -5.81 -11.63 12.68
N PHE A 13 -6.91 -11.23 12.03
CA PHE A 13 -6.95 -11.14 10.57
C PHE A 13 -6.03 -10.05 10.03
N LEU A 14 -5.96 -8.89 10.71
CA LEU A 14 -5.01 -7.83 10.38
C LEU A 14 -3.56 -8.32 10.47
N ALA A 15 -3.20 -9.04 11.54
CA ALA A 15 -1.87 -9.60 11.72
C ALA A 15 -1.53 -10.62 10.62
N PHE A 16 -2.49 -11.45 10.21
CA PHE A 16 -2.34 -12.37 9.09
C PHE A 16 -2.09 -11.65 7.76
N LEU A 17 -2.89 -10.62 7.45
CA LEU A 17 -2.70 -9.80 6.25
C LEU A 17 -1.31 -9.12 6.27
N ALA A 18 -0.91 -8.55 7.41
CA ALA A 18 0.38 -7.91 7.58
C ALA A 18 1.55 -8.88 7.32
N PHE A 19 1.49 -10.10 7.87
CA PHE A 19 2.49 -11.13 7.63
C PHE A 19 2.62 -11.48 6.13
N LEU A 20 1.49 -11.65 5.43
CA LEU A 20 1.46 -11.95 4.01
C LEU A 20 2.00 -10.80 3.15
N PHE A 21 1.52 -9.58 3.39
CA PHE A 21 1.94 -8.41 2.60
C PHE A 21 3.38 -7.99 2.91
N GLY A 22 3.87 -8.19 4.13
CA GLY A 22 5.30 -8.02 4.42
C GLY A 22 6.19 -8.91 3.55
N ALA A 23 5.72 -10.13 3.21
CA ALA A 23 6.46 -11.02 2.30
C ALA A 23 6.38 -10.52 0.85
N VAL A 24 5.24 -9.96 0.44
CA VAL A 24 5.09 -9.28 -0.85
C VAL A 24 6.04 -8.08 -0.95
N PHE A 25 6.20 -7.31 0.12
CA PHE A 25 7.10 -6.15 0.17
C PHE A 25 8.57 -6.56 0.06
N MET A 26 8.95 -7.68 0.69
CA MET A 26 10.27 -8.28 0.50
C MET A 26 10.49 -8.67 -0.98
N GLY A 27 9.49 -9.30 -1.60
CA GLY A 27 9.52 -9.62 -3.04
C GLY A 27 9.67 -8.37 -3.91
N ALA A 28 8.97 -7.29 -3.56
CA ALA A 28 9.11 -5.99 -4.23
C ALA A 28 10.53 -5.43 -4.09
N GLY A 29 11.19 -5.61 -2.95
CA GLY A 29 12.60 -5.26 -2.74
C GLY A 29 13.55 -6.00 -3.69
N VAL A 30 13.31 -7.29 -3.95
CA VAL A 30 14.10 -8.07 -4.92
C VAL A 30 13.86 -7.58 -6.35
N LEU A 31 12.60 -7.36 -6.72
CA LEU A 31 12.24 -6.82 -8.03
C LEU A 31 12.81 -5.42 -8.25
N TYR A 32 12.86 -4.60 -7.19
CA TYR A 32 13.45 -3.28 -7.21
C TYR A 32 14.95 -3.34 -7.53
N ALA A 33 15.70 -4.19 -6.86
CA ALA A 33 17.13 -4.36 -7.14
C ALA A 33 17.38 -4.77 -8.60
N PHE A 34 16.53 -5.65 -9.15
CA PHE A 34 16.56 -6.02 -10.55
C PHE A 34 16.23 -4.84 -11.49
N LEU A 35 15.16 -4.08 -11.23
CA LEU A 35 14.81 -2.91 -12.05
C LEU A 35 15.90 -1.84 -12.00
N VAL A 36 16.50 -1.61 -10.84
CA VAL A 36 17.64 -0.68 -10.70
C VAL A 36 18.79 -1.11 -11.61
N SER A 37 19.15 -2.40 -11.64
CA SER A 37 20.25 -2.87 -12.49
C SER A 37 19.97 -2.69 -13.98
N VAL A 38 18.72 -2.88 -14.41
CA VAL A 38 18.28 -2.68 -15.79
C VAL A 38 18.21 -1.20 -16.18
N LEU A 39 17.78 -0.32 -15.27
CA LEU A 39 17.54 1.10 -15.56
C LEU A 39 18.78 1.99 -15.38
N THR A 40 19.77 1.53 -14.61
CA THR A 40 21.01 2.29 -14.35
C THR A 40 21.77 2.69 -15.62
N PRO A 41 21.98 1.81 -16.63
CA PRO A 41 22.65 2.17 -17.88
C PRO A 41 21.95 3.30 -18.67
N PHE A 42 20.66 3.53 -18.41
CA PHE A 42 19.85 4.54 -19.08
C PHE A 42 19.66 5.82 -18.24
N GLY A 43 20.22 5.86 -17.02
CA GLY A 43 20.01 6.99 -16.09
C GLY A 43 18.59 7.09 -15.54
N LEU A 44 17.78 6.03 -15.65
CA LEU A 44 16.36 5.99 -15.28
C LEU A 44 16.11 5.36 -13.92
N THR A 45 17.15 5.17 -13.10
CA THR A 45 17.08 4.53 -11.79
C THR A 45 15.96 5.02 -10.88
N PRO A 46 15.65 6.34 -10.79
CA PRO A 46 14.55 6.81 -9.94
C PRO A 46 13.18 6.21 -10.28
N PHE A 47 12.93 5.87 -11.55
CA PHE A 47 11.68 5.22 -11.97
C PHE A 47 11.51 3.80 -11.43
N ALA A 48 12.59 3.10 -11.04
CA ALA A 48 12.49 1.77 -10.45
C ALA A 48 11.63 1.78 -9.18
N ASN A 49 11.82 2.80 -8.34
CA ASN A 49 11.04 3.00 -7.12
C ASN A 49 9.56 3.29 -7.46
N GLU A 50 9.32 4.19 -8.42
CA GLU A 50 7.97 4.64 -8.77
C GLU A 50 7.11 3.55 -9.43
N ILE A 51 7.73 2.72 -10.28
CA ILE A 51 7.04 1.63 -10.96
C ILE A 51 6.52 0.59 -9.96
N LEU A 52 7.33 0.26 -8.95
CA LEU A 52 6.97 -0.73 -7.93
C LEU A 52 6.26 -0.14 -6.72
N PHE A 53 6.12 1.18 -6.65
CA PHE A 53 5.65 1.89 -5.47
C PHE A 53 4.35 1.33 -4.90
N GLY A 54 3.35 1.10 -5.76
CA GLY A 54 2.05 0.58 -5.34
C GLY A 54 2.11 -0.83 -4.74
N MET A 55 3.14 -1.62 -5.04
CA MET A 55 3.33 -2.95 -4.48
C MET A 55 3.67 -2.88 -2.99
N TRP A 56 4.43 -1.87 -2.55
CA TRP A 56 4.71 -1.59 -1.14
C TRP A 56 3.58 -0.89 -0.41
N THR A 57 2.47 -0.57 -1.07
CA THR A 57 1.35 0.16 -0.42
C THR A 57 0.02 -0.57 -0.56
N ILE A 58 0.02 -1.82 -1.01
CA ILE A 58 -1.21 -2.58 -1.26
C ILE A 58 -1.83 -3.14 0.03
N ALA A 59 -1.05 -3.23 1.11
CA ALA A 59 -1.53 -3.74 2.39
C ALA A 59 -2.63 -2.83 2.97
N ALA A 60 -2.44 -1.52 2.93
CA ALA A 60 -3.38 -0.52 3.40
C ALA A 60 -4.77 -0.63 2.76
N PRO A 61 -4.93 -0.54 1.42
CA PRO A 61 -6.25 -0.58 0.81
C PRO A 61 -6.91 -1.96 0.98
N VAL A 62 -6.15 -3.05 1.00
CA VAL A 62 -6.70 -4.40 1.26
C VAL A 62 -7.21 -4.51 2.70
N ALA A 63 -6.41 -4.13 3.70
CA ALA A 63 -6.83 -4.12 5.09
C ALA A 63 -8.02 -3.19 5.33
N GLY A 64 -7.99 -2.00 4.73
CA GLY A 64 -9.08 -1.02 4.75
C GLY A 64 -10.41 -1.58 4.23
N MET A 65 -10.37 -2.34 3.14
CA MET A 65 -11.57 -2.91 2.52
C MET A 65 -12.09 -4.15 3.23
N LEU A 66 -11.21 -5.02 3.71
CA LEU A 66 -11.59 -6.29 4.32
C LEU A 66 -11.93 -6.15 5.82
N ILE A 67 -11.36 -5.14 6.49
CA ILE A 67 -11.61 -4.84 7.91
C ILE A 67 -12.20 -3.42 7.96
N PRO A 68 -13.54 -3.26 7.92
CA PRO A 68 -14.19 -1.95 7.85
C PRO A 68 -14.20 -1.23 9.22
N LYS A 69 -13.01 -0.97 9.75
CA LYS A 69 -12.71 -0.30 11.02
C LYS A 69 -11.87 0.95 10.77
N VAL A 70 -11.92 1.89 11.69
CA VAL A 70 -11.04 3.07 11.64
C VAL A 70 -9.60 2.61 11.89
N ALA A 71 -8.66 3.18 11.15
CA ALA A 71 -7.22 2.87 11.18
C ALA A 71 -6.83 1.49 10.62
N SER A 72 -7.75 0.73 9.99
CA SER A 72 -7.38 -0.56 9.43
C SER A 72 -6.41 -0.45 8.25
N ALA A 73 -6.53 0.59 7.42
CA ALA A 73 -5.59 0.80 6.32
C ALA A 73 -4.23 1.23 6.87
N LEU A 74 -4.22 2.19 7.81
CA LEU A 74 -2.99 2.63 8.47
C LEU A 74 -2.24 1.47 9.16
N LEU A 75 -2.92 0.72 10.02
CA LEU A 75 -2.29 -0.36 10.78
C LEU A 75 -1.88 -1.53 9.89
N GLY A 76 -2.65 -1.84 8.85
CA GLY A 76 -2.30 -2.89 7.89
C GLY A 76 -0.97 -2.61 7.20
N GLU A 77 -0.75 -1.37 6.79
CA GLU A 77 0.49 -0.92 6.15
C GLU A 77 1.68 -0.92 7.10
N VAL A 78 1.51 -0.33 8.29
CA VAL A 78 2.58 -0.26 9.30
C VAL A 78 3.00 -1.65 9.75
N PHE A 79 2.05 -2.57 9.94
CA PHE A 79 2.38 -3.94 10.34
C PHE A 79 2.96 -4.77 9.18
N ALA A 80 2.55 -4.52 7.93
CA ALA A 80 3.20 -5.13 6.77
C ALA A 80 4.65 -4.65 6.63
N ALA A 81 4.90 -3.35 6.79
CA ALA A 81 6.25 -2.78 6.83
C ALA A 81 7.07 -3.33 8.02
N LEU A 82 6.44 -3.55 9.18
CA LEU A 82 7.10 -4.20 10.31
C LEU A 82 7.51 -5.63 9.97
N ALA A 83 6.62 -6.40 9.34
CA ALA A 83 6.94 -7.75 8.89
C ALA A 83 8.08 -7.74 7.85
N GLU A 84 8.04 -6.83 6.87
CA GLU A 84 9.12 -6.62 5.89
C GLU A 84 10.46 -6.34 6.58
N MET A 85 10.47 -5.44 7.57
CA MET A 85 11.66 -5.14 8.37
C MET A 85 12.19 -6.39 9.08
N LEU A 86 11.30 -7.17 9.72
CA LEU A 86 11.66 -8.38 10.46
C LEU A 86 12.15 -9.51 9.55
N TYR A 87 11.70 -9.56 8.29
CA TYR A 87 12.23 -10.47 7.28
C TYR A 87 13.63 -10.08 6.78
N GLY A 88 14.16 -8.93 7.20
CA GLY A 88 15.50 -8.47 6.84
C GLY A 88 15.53 -7.61 5.59
N SER A 89 14.56 -6.70 5.42
CA SER A 89 14.55 -5.73 4.32
C SER A 89 15.88 -5.00 4.16
N TYR A 90 16.33 -4.87 2.92
CA TYR A 90 17.51 -4.08 2.56
C TYR A 90 17.36 -2.59 2.97
N PHE A 91 16.13 -2.08 3.07
CA PHE A 91 15.83 -0.71 3.47
C PHE A 91 15.88 -0.50 5.00
N GLY A 92 16.05 -1.57 5.78
CA GLY A 92 16.16 -1.53 7.24
C GLY A 92 14.93 -0.91 7.92
N ALA A 93 15.12 -0.30 9.10
CA ALA A 93 14.04 0.28 9.89
C ALA A 93 13.32 1.47 9.22
N GLY A 94 13.89 2.05 8.15
CA GLY A 94 13.28 3.15 7.40
C GLY A 94 11.96 2.78 6.72
N VAL A 95 11.69 1.48 6.52
CA VAL A 95 10.41 1.01 5.98
C VAL A 95 9.24 1.31 6.91
N LEU A 96 9.44 1.34 8.23
CA LEU A 96 8.37 1.66 9.19
C LEU A 96 7.88 3.10 9.05
N ILE A 97 8.79 4.04 8.84
CA ILE A 97 8.44 5.45 8.59
C ILE A 97 7.70 5.55 7.25
N SER A 98 8.16 4.80 6.24
CA SER A 98 7.55 4.79 4.92
C SER A 98 6.13 4.22 4.97
N GLY A 99 5.94 3.08 5.63
CA GLY A 99 4.63 2.44 5.83
C GLY A 99 3.68 3.29 6.68
N LEU A 100 4.19 4.02 7.68
CA LEU A 100 3.38 5.00 8.43
C LEU A 100 2.81 6.08 7.51
N ILE A 101 3.65 6.69 6.68
CA ILE A 101 3.26 7.79 5.79
C ILE A 101 2.33 7.29 4.68
N GLN A 102 2.62 6.13 4.09
CA GLN A 102 1.81 5.50 3.05
C GLN A 102 0.44 5.06 3.61
N GLY A 103 0.44 4.46 4.80
CA GLY A 103 -0.77 4.05 5.51
C GLY A 103 -1.65 5.25 5.87
N LEU A 104 -1.06 6.35 6.34
CA LEU A 104 -1.78 7.60 6.58
C LEU A 104 -2.40 8.16 5.30
N GLY A 105 -1.66 8.12 4.19
CA GLY A 105 -2.18 8.55 2.89
C GLY A 105 -3.39 7.72 2.45
N THR A 106 -3.35 6.40 2.61
CA THR A 106 -4.50 5.54 2.27
C THR A 106 -5.67 5.78 3.21
N GLU A 107 -5.42 5.82 4.52
CA GLU A 107 -6.42 6.03 5.57
C GLU A 107 -7.13 7.39 5.40
N ALA A 108 -6.42 8.42 4.95
CA ALA A 108 -7.02 9.72 4.59
C ALA A 108 -8.11 9.56 3.51
N GLY A 109 -7.94 8.64 2.55
CA GLY A 109 -8.97 8.33 1.56
C GLY A 109 -10.24 7.73 2.18
N PHE A 110 -10.10 6.81 3.13
CA PHE A 110 -11.22 6.27 3.92
C PHE A 110 -11.87 7.34 4.82
N PHE A 111 -11.06 8.24 5.36
CA PHE A 111 -11.52 9.36 6.16
C PHE A 111 -12.34 10.37 5.35
N VAL A 112 -11.94 10.70 4.11
CA VAL A 112 -12.68 11.58 3.20
C VAL A 112 -14.11 11.07 2.96
N THR A 113 -14.28 9.76 2.84
CA THR A 113 -15.61 9.14 2.71
C THR A 113 -16.32 8.93 4.05
N LYS A 114 -15.72 9.41 5.16
CA LYS A 114 -16.20 9.25 6.54
C LYS A 114 -16.43 7.79 6.90
N TYR A 115 -15.63 6.89 6.33
CA TYR A 115 -15.78 5.45 6.41
C TYR A 115 -17.13 4.93 5.92
N LYS A 116 -17.96 5.72 5.25
CA LYS A 116 -19.34 5.33 4.88
C LYS A 116 -19.40 4.34 3.73
N ARG A 117 -18.31 4.19 2.99
CA ARG A 117 -18.20 3.32 1.82
C ARG A 117 -16.87 2.60 1.77
N TYR A 118 -16.93 1.36 1.29
CA TYR A 118 -15.80 0.45 1.07
C TYR A 118 -15.92 -0.05 -0.37
N ASP A 119 -15.72 0.88 -1.30
CA ASP A 119 -15.88 0.67 -2.74
C ASP A 119 -14.71 1.33 -3.50
N THR A 120 -14.76 1.25 -4.82
CA THR A 120 -13.76 1.83 -5.73
C THR A 120 -13.49 3.31 -5.46
N VAL A 121 -14.52 4.09 -5.09
CA VAL A 121 -14.37 5.53 -4.87
C VAL A 121 -13.46 5.78 -3.67
N THR A 122 -13.64 5.02 -2.59
CA THR A 122 -12.76 5.10 -1.42
C THR A 122 -11.33 4.70 -1.78
N LEU A 123 -11.15 3.64 -2.59
CA LEU A 123 -9.82 3.21 -3.04
C LEU A 123 -9.12 4.26 -3.90
N ILE A 124 -9.84 4.97 -4.79
CA ILE A 124 -9.28 6.07 -5.58
C ILE A 124 -8.80 7.21 -4.68
N TYR A 125 -9.59 7.61 -3.69
CA TYR A 125 -9.13 8.62 -2.73
C TYR A 125 -7.94 8.15 -1.91
N GLY A 126 -7.90 6.87 -1.53
CA GLY A 126 -6.75 6.25 -0.88
C GLY A 126 -5.50 6.30 -1.75
N ALA A 127 -5.61 5.95 -3.03
CA ALA A 127 -4.49 6.01 -3.98
C ALA A 127 -3.96 7.44 -4.16
N ILE A 128 -4.84 8.43 -4.27
CA ILE A 128 -4.46 9.85 -4.31
C ILE A 128 -3.72 10.24 -3.02
N GLY A 129 -4.28 9.90 -1.85
CA GLY A 129 -3.69 10.23 -0.56
C GLY A 129 -2.31 9.59 -0.37
N THR A 130 -2.17 8.30 -0.66
CA THR A 130 -0.88 7.57 -0.62
C THR A 130 0.15 8.20 -1.54
N THR A 131 -0.24 8.54 -2.77
CA THR A 131 0.66 9.17 -3.73
C THR A 131 1.14 10.52 -3.19
N VAL A 132 0.23 11.40 -2.74
CA VAL A 132 0.60 12.74 -2.26
C VAL A 132 1.47 12.67 -0.99
N PHE A 133 1.07 11.88 0.00
CA PHE A 133 1.76 11.81 1.29
C PHE A 133 3.16 11.20 1.13
N SER A 134 3.25 10.08 0.41
CA SER A 134 4.53 9.44 0.18
C SER A 134 5.44 10.27 -0.72
N PHE A 135 4.91 10.94 -1.74
CA PHE A 135 5.74 11.76 -2.64
C PHE A 135 6.28 12.99 -1.93
N ALA A 136 5.47 13.61 -1.06
CA ALA A 136 5.93 14.70 -0.20
C ALA A 136 7.11 14.24 0.69
N TYR A 137 7.01 13.06 1.31
CA TYR A 137 8.10 12.50 2.10
C TYR A 137 9.34 12.19 1.26
N GLU A 138 9.16 11.64 0.06
CA GLU A 138 10.27 11.22 -0.79
C GLU A 138 11.01 12.37 -1.47
N ILE A 139 10.37 13.52 -1.66
CA ILE A 139 11.07 14.75 -2.02
C ILE A 139 12.21 15.05 -1.05
N PHE A 140 11.99 14.86 0.26
CA PHE A 140 13.02 15.05 1.28
C PHE A 140 13.98 13.86 1.36
N LYS A 141 13.47 12.62 1.35
CA LYS A 141 14.27 11.40 1.50
C LYS A 141 15.27 11.18 0.36
N PHE A 142 14.85 11.43 -0.87
CA PHE A 142 15.64 11.17 -2.08
C PHE A 142 16.11 12.45 -2.78
N GLY A 143 15.81 13.63 -2.22
CA GLY A 143 16.28 14.90 -2.77
C GLY A 143 15.71 15.23 -4.15
N TYR A 144 14.46 14.84 -4.44
CA TYR A 144 13.84 15.04 -5.77
C TYR A 144 13.76 16.52 -6.17
N ALA A 145 13.89 17.44 -5.22
CA ALA A 145 14.03 18.88 -5.47
C ALA A 145 15.24 19.26 -6.35
N THR A 146 16.22 18.37 -6.50
CA THR A 146 17.39 18.57 -7.38
C THR A 146 17.12 18.21 -8.84
N TYR A 147 16.04 17.48 -9.13
CA TYR A 147 15.67 17.15 -10.50
C TYR A 147 14.93 18.31 -11.19
N GLY A 148 15.01 18.35 -12.52
CA GLY A 148 14.19 19.25 -13.32
C GLY A 148 12.70 18.96 -13.12
N ILE A 149 11.87 20.00 -13.20
CA ILE A 149 10.42 19.90 -12.93
C ILE A 149 9.72 18.81 -13.76
N GLY A 150 10.14 18.61 -15.02
CA GLY A 150 9.60 17.56 -15.89
C GLY A 150 9.85 16.14 -15.36
N MET A 151 11.02 15.89 -14.78
CA MET A 151 11.36 14.60 -14.16
C MET A 151 10.55 14.37 -12.89
N VAL A 152 10.40 15.39 -12.03
CA VAL A 152 9.61 15.29 -10.80
C VAL A 152 8.15 14.99 -11.13
N VAL A 153 7.57 15.67 -12.11
CA VAL A 153 6.20 15.40 -12.59
C VAL A 153 6.09 13.98 -13.15
N ALA A 154 7.08 13.53 -13.94
CA ALA A 154 7.07 12.17 -14.47
C ALA A 154 7.12 11.11 -13.35
N LEU A 155 7.96 11.29 -12.34
CA LEU A 155 8.04 10.40 -11.18
C LEU A 155 6.71 10.35 -10.42
N PHE A 156 6.08 11.51 -10.20
CA PHE A 156 4.78 11.59 -9.55
C PHE A 156 3.69 10.84 -10.33
N LEU A 157 3.66 11.01 -11.66
CA LEU A 157 2.68 10.33 -12.51
C LEU A 157 2.89 8.82 -12.54
N VAL A 158 4.15 8.36 -12.64
CA VAL A 158 4.47 6.93 -12.63
C VAL A 158 4.09 6.32 -11.27
N ARG A 159 4.37 7.01 -10.16
CA ARG A 159 3.90 6.60 -8.82
C ARG A 159 2.40 6.44 -8.80
N PHE A 160 1.68 7.47 -9.25
CA PHE A 160 0.23 7.47 -9.20
C PHE A 160 -0.35 6.30 -9.99
N ILE A 161 0.20 6.00 -11.17
CA ILE A 161 -0.20 4.86 -11.99
C ILE A 161 0.06 3.54 -11.25
N SER A 162 1.24 3.39 -10.64
CA SER A 162 1.59 2.21 -9.85
C SER A 162 0.63 2.02 -8.66
N VAL A 163 0.45 3.06 -7.85
CA VAL A 163 -0.45 3.05 -6.69
C VAL A 163 -1.90 2.80 -7.11
N ALA A 164 -2.37 3.38 -8.22
CA ALA A 164 -3.71 3.12 -8.73
C ALA A 164 -3.87 1.66 -9.20
N PHE A 165 -2.87 1.11 -9.88
CA PHE A 165 -2.91 -0.29 -10.31
C PHE A 165 -2.97 -1.25 -9.12
N PHE A 166 -2.08 -1.11 -8.14
CA PHE A 166 -2.04 -2.00 -6.98
C PHE A 166 -3.14 -1.72 -5.97
N GLY A 167 -3.30 -0.45 -5.56
CA GLY A 167 -4.20 -0.03 -4.49
C GLY A 167 -5.67 0.14 -4.90
N VAL A 168 -5.98 0.22 -6.20
CA VAL A 168 -7.37 0.22 -6.69
C VAL A 168 -7.66 -1.08 -7.42
N PHE A 169 -7.04 -1.30 -8.58
CA PHE A 169 -7.41 -2.41 -9.45
C PHE A 169 -7.14 -3.78 -8.80
N LEU A 170 -5.91 -4.01 -8.32
CA LEU A 170 -5.56 -5.30 -7.74
C LEU A 170 -6.27 -5.54 -6.40
N THR A 171 -6.40 -4.51 -5.55
CA THR A 171 -7.21 -4.59 -4.32
C THR A 171 -8.65 -5.01 -4.61
N GLN A 172 -9.30 -4.44 -5.63
CA GLN A 172 -10.66 -4.85 -6.01
C GLN A 172 -10.73 -6.34 -6.39
N LYS A 173 -9.73 -6.85 -7.12
CA LYS A 173 -9.66 -8.27 -7.49
C LYS A 173 -9.49 -9.17 -6.26
N ILE A 174 -8.62 -8.78 -5.33
CA ILE A 174 -8.41 -9.50 -4.07
C ILE A 174 -9.71 -9.55 -3.26
N VAL A 175 -10.39 -8.41 -3.08
CA VAL A 175 -11.65 -8.33 -2.33
C VAL A 175 -12.75 -9.15 -3.01
N ALA A 176 -12.86 -9.08 -4.34
CA ALA A 176 -13.84 -9.86 -5.09
C ALA A 176 -13.59 -11.38 -4.95
N LEU A 177 -12.34 -11.82 -5.04
CA LEU A 177 -11.96 -13.22 -4.84
C LEU A 177 -12.29 -13.68 -3.41
N PHE A 178 -11.92 -12.89 -2.41
CA PHE A 178 -12.22 -13.18 -1.00
C PHE A 178 -13.72 -13.35 -0.76
N SER A 179 -14.54 -12.43 -1.29
CA SER A 179 -16.00 -12.50 -1.17
C SER A 179 -16.59 -13.74 -1.88
N SER A 180 -15.95 -14.21 -2.96
CA SER A 180 -16.39 -15.38 -3.71
C SER A 180 -16.12 -16.67 -2.94
N ILE A 181 -14.94 -16.77 -2.31
CA ILE A 181 -14.55 -17.89 -1.45
C ILE A 181 -15.47 -17.99 -0.23
N GLN A 182 -15.77 -16.86 0.42
CA GLN A 182 -16.70 -16.85 1.56
C GLN A 182 -18.09 -17.38 1.19
N LYS A 183 -18.62 -16.97 0.03
CA LYS A 183 -19.92 -17.46 -0.46
C LYS A 183 -19.92 -18.96 -0.73
N GLN A 184 -18.82 -19.51 -1.26
CA GLN A 184 -18.69 -20.95 -1.50
C GLN A 184 -18.59 -21.73 -0.18
N GLY A 185 -17.81 -21.24 0.78
CA GLY A 185 -17.69 -21.88 2.11
C GLY A 185 -19.03 -21.98 2.83
N ILE A 186 -19.88 -20.94 2.74
CA ILE A 186 -21.23 -20.97 3.31
C ILE A 186 -22.10 -22.02 2.62
N ARG A 187 -22.02 -22.14 1.29
CA ARG A 187 -22.81 -23.12 0.52
C ARG A 187 -22.41 -24.58 0.78
N MET A 188 -21.16 -24.85 1.13
CA MET A 188 -20.71 -26.21 1.47
C MET A 188 -21.13 -26.65 2.88
N ASN A 189 -21.50 -25.71 3.74
CA ASN A 189 -21.94 -25.96 5.12
C ASN A 189 -23.48 -25.94 5.28
N GLN A 190 -24.23 -25.87 4.17
CA GLN A 190 -25.69 -26.01 4.11
C GLN A 190 -26.06 -27.34 3.46
#